data_AF-A0A7Y5IZ99-F1
#
_entry.id   AF-A0A7Y5IZ99-F1
#
_cell.length_a   1.000
_cell.length_b   1.000
_cell.length_c   1.000
_cell.angle_alpha   90.00
_cell.angle_beta   90.00
_cell.angle_gamma   90.00
#
_symmetry.space_group_name_H-M   'P 1'
#
loop_
_entity.id
_entity.type
_entity.pdbx_description
1 polymer ?
#
loop_
_entity_poly.entity_id
_entity_poly.type
_entity_poly.pdbx_seq_one_letter_code
_entity_poly.pdbx_strand_id
1 'polypeptide(L)'
;MSNFLQSLFGKADKRIKIFEGMGNTPQPNFRMVATHVREGLQRPNYRLDDGSKWGSIVQKWQFKQGGALLRCGYDYQIVFTNGDVNIPISICFMCKSLVFNHKTVYKTSKRQILALLKEDFSPI
;
A
#
# COMPACT_ATOMS: atom_id res chain seq x y z
N MET A 1 -4.21 -16.24 38.91
CA MET A 1 -3.05 -15.42 38.46
C MET A 1 -2.64 -15.85 37.05
N SER A 2 -3.26 -15.31 35.99
CA SER A 2 -2.90 -15.70 34.60
C SER A 2 -3.13 -14.60 33.54
N ASN A 3 -3.00 -13.32 33.91
CA ASN A 3 -3.22 -12.20 32.96
C ASN A 3 -1.93 -11.53 32.49
N PHE A 4 -0.75 -11.95 32.98
CA PHE A 4 0.53 -11.34 32.61
C PHE A 4 1.15 -11.96 31.35
N LEU A 5 0.99 -13.27 31.14
CA LEU A 5 1.52 -13.95 29.96
C LEU A 5 0.67 -13.65 28.70
N GLN A 6 -0.65 -13.48 28.82
CA GLN A 6 -1.48 -13.04 27.69
C GLN A 6 -1.19 -11.59 27.25
N SER A 7 -0.71 -10.71 28.14
CA SER A 7 -0.32 -9.35 27.74
C SER A 7 1.04 -9.31 27.01
N LEU A 8 1.92 -10.28 27.28
CA LEU A 8 3.21 -10.44 26.60
C LEU A 8 3.07 -11.04 25.19
N PHE A 9 2.13 -11.98 24.99
CA PHE A 9 1.84 -12.56 23.67
C PHE A 9 0.71 -11.84 22.91
N GLY A 10 0.00 -10.91 23.55
CA GLY A 10 -1.19 -10.22 23.02
C GLY A 10 -0.93 -9.04 22.09
N LYS A 11 0.31 -8.78 21.68
CA LYS A 11 0.58 -7.90 20.54
C LYS A 11 0.57 -8.73 19.26
N ALA A 12 -0.56 -9.38 18.97
CA ALA A 12 -0.87 -9.81 17.62
C ALA A 12 -0.58 -8.61 16.71
N ASP A 13 0.35 -8.78 15.76
CA ASP A 13 0.76 -7.72 14.86
C ASP A 13 -0.45 -7.40 13.96
N LYS A 14 -1.36 -6.55 14.44
CA LYS A 14 -2.63 -6.20 13.78
C LYS A 14 -2.35 -5.39 12.52
N ARG A 15 -1.85 -6.07 11.48
CA ARG A 15 -1.71 -5.53 10.14
C ARG A 15 -3.00 -5.82 9.39
N ILE A 16 -3.47 -4.82 8.66
CA ILE A 16 -4.70 -4.86 7.89
C ILE A 16 -4.29 -4.95 6.42
N LYS A 17 -4.95 -5.83 5.68
CA LYS A 17 -4.83 -5.92 4.23
C LYS A 17 -5.55 -4.73 3.62
N ILE A 18 -4.86 -3.89 2.87
CA ILE A 18 -5.46 -2.64 2.38
C ILE A 18 -6.48 -2.88 1.25
N PHE A 19 -6.36 -4.01 0.56
CA PHE A 19 -7.25 -4.45 -0.51
C PHE A 19 -8.31 -5.46 -0.05
N GLU A 20 -8.43 -5.66 1.27
CA GLU A 20 -9.44 -6.56 1.84
C GLU A 20 -10.84 -6.08 1.48
N GLY A 21 -11.64 -6.96 0.87
CA GLY A 21 -13.01 -6.64 0.44
C GLY A 21 -13.14 -6.16 -1.02
N MET A 22 -12.05 -6.05 -1.79
CA MET A 22 -12.10 -5.65 -3.20
C MET A 22 -12.43 -6.77 -4.20
N GLY A 23 -12.86 -7.93 -3.70
CA GLY A 23 -13.15 -9.11 -4.51
C GLY A 23 -11.89 -9.90 -4.91
N ASN A 24 -12.08 -11.19 -5.21
CA ASN A 24 -10.98 -12.12 -5.49
C ASN A 24 -10.55 -12.12 -6.97
N THR A 25 -11.35 -11.55 -7.88
CA THR A 25 -11.12 -11.62 -9.32
C THR A 25 -10.86 -10.22 -9.89
N PRO A 26 -9.64 -9.92 -10.37
CA PRO A 26 -9.40 -8.71 -11.14
C PRO A 26 -10.25 -8.74 -12.42
N GLN A 27 -10.91 -7.63 -12.71
CA GLN A 27 -11.65 -7.40 -13.94
C GLN A 27 -10.70 -7.26 -15.14
N PRO A 28 -11.21 -7.35 -16.38
CA PRO A 28 -10.39 -7.31 -17.60
C PRO A 28 -9.47 -6.08 -17.75
N ASN A 29 -9.80 -4.97 -17.06
CA ASN A 29 -9.03 -3.72 -17.08
C ASN A 29 -8.25 -3.48 -15.79
N PHE A 30 -7.81 -4.55 -15.12
CA PHE A 30 -6.94 -4.44 -13.96
C PHE A 30 -5.62 -3.75 -14.32
N ARG A 31 -5.28 -2.70 -13.58
CA ARG A 31 -4.00 -1.98 -13.70
C ARG A 31 -3.65 -1.32 -12.38
N MET A 32 -2.37 -1.30 -12.04
CA MET A 32 -1.81 -0.43 -11.00
C MET A 32 -0.63 0.36 -11.56
N VAL A 33 -0.66 1.68 -11.42
CA VAL A 33 0.45 2.56 -11.82
C VAL A 33 0.94 3.31 -10.60
N ALA A 34 2.21 3.15 -10.25
CA ALA A 34 2.88 3.91 -9.21
C ALA A 34 3.76 5.00 -9.85
N THR A 35 3.33 6.24 -9.72
CA THR A 35 4.03 7.41 -10.25
C THR A 35 4.80 8.10 -9.14
N HIS A 36 6.08 8.37 -9.36
CA HIS A 36 6.85 9.24 -8.48
C HIS A 36 6.49 10.71 -8.76
N VAL A 37 6.10 11.44 -7.71
CA VAL A 37 5.53 12.80 -7.87
C VAL A 37 6.32 13.89 -7.14
N ARG A 38 7.30 13.54 -6.29
CA ARG A 38 8.07 14.53 -5.54
C ARG A 38 9.14 15.17 -6.42
N GLU A 39 9.13 16.50 -6.49
CA GLU A 39 10.14 17.25 -7.23
C GLU A 39 11.56 17.09 -6.64
N GLY A 40 12.58 17.21 -7.49
CA GLY A 40 13.99 17.18 -7.09
C GLY A 40 14.62 15.79 -6.95
N LEU A 41 13.88 14.70 -7.20
CA LEU A 41 14.41 13.34 -7.22
C LEU A 41 13.97 12.59 -8.49
N GLN A 42 14.90 12.02 -9.23
CA GLN A 42 14.56 11.05 -10.27
C GLN A 42 14.38 9.66 -9.65
N ARG A 43 13.18 9.11 -9.77
CA ARG A 43 12.85 7.74 -9.40
C ARG A 43 12.01 7.12 -10.52
N PRO A 44 12.17 5.81 -10.78
CA PRO A 44 11.37 5.13 -11.80
C PRO A 44 9.90 5.11 -11.40
N ASN A 45 9.04 5.17 -12.41
CA ASN A 45 7.65 4.82 -12.24
C ASN A 45 7.52 3.29 -12.31
N TYR A 46 6.40 2.77 -11.82
CA TYR A 46 6.15 1.33 -11.89
C TYR A 46 4.75 1.05 -12.40
N ARG A 47 4.60 -0.05 -13.13
CA ARG A 47 3.32 -0.53 -13.66
C ARG A 47 3.13 -2.01 -13.39
N LEU A 48 1.90 -2.37 -13.11
CA LEU A 48 1.42 -3.74 -13.02
C LEU A 48 0.09 -3.84 -13.78
N ASP A 49 0.07 -4.64 -14.84
CA ASP A 49 -1.13 -4.98 -15.61
C ASP A 49 -1.50 -6.48 -15.46
N ASP A 50 -0.72 -7.24 -14.70
CA ASP A 50 -0.89 -8.69 -14.52
C ASP A 50 -1.82 -9.00 -13.34
N GLY A 51 -3.10 -9.23 -13.66
CA GLY A 51 -4.14 -9.59 -12.69
C GLY A 51 -3.86 -10.89 -11.94
N SER A 52 -3.03 -11.80 -12.46
CA SER A 52 -2.71 -13.06 -11.76
C SER A 52 -1.97 -12.83 -10.44
N LYS A 53 -1.26 -11.70 -10.31
CA LYS A 53 -0.55 -11.31 -9.08
C LYS A 53 -1.46 -10.77 -7.98
N TRP A 54 -2.75 -10.51 -8.27
CA TRP A 54 -3.67 -9.87 -7.33
C TRP A 54 -3.77 -10.57 -5.98
N GLY A 55 -3.96 -11.89 -5.99
CA GLY A 55 -4.04 -12.67 -4.76
C GLY A 55 -2.77 -12.52 -3.90
N SER A 56 -1.60 -12.51 -4.53
CA SER A 56 -0.32 -12.32 -3.86
C SER A 56 -0.18 -10.91 -3.27
N ILE A 57 -0.63 -9.89 -4.00
CA ILE A 57 -0.60 -8.48 -3.55
C ILE A 57 -1.52 -8.27 -2.36
N VAL A 58 -2.76 -8.76 -2.40
CA VAL A 58 -3.71 -8.67 -1.27
C VAL A 58 -3.12 -9.30 -0.01
N GLN A 59 -2.34 -10.39 -0.15
CA GLN A 59 -1.67 -11.04 0.97
C GLN A 59 -0.42 -10.30 1.45
N LYS A 60 0.37 -9.69 0.56
CA LYS A 60 1.63 -9.00 0.92
C LYS A 60 1.41 -7.58 1.45
N TRP A 61 0.44 -6.86 0.91
CA TRP A 61 0.20 -5.44 1.21
C TRP A 61 -0.58 -5.26 2.50
N GLN A 62 0.08 -5.62 3.60
CA GLN A 62 -0.44 -5.57 4.95
C GLN A 62 0.28 -4.50 5.76
N PHE A 63 -0.48 -3.56 6.32
CA PHE A 63 0.08 -2.43 7.06
C PHE A 63 -0.65 -2.20 8.37
N LYS A 64 0.06 -1.62 9.34
CA LYS A 64 -0.56 -1.19 10.60
C LYS A 64 -1.36 0.08 10.36
N GLN A 65 -2.50 0.21 11.03
CA GLN A 65 -3.26 1.46 11.00
C GLN A 65 -2.41 2.63 11.54
N GLY A 66 -2.46 3.75 10.83
CA GLY A 66 -1.82 5.01 11.16
C GLY A 66 -2.78 5.97 11.87
N GLY A 67 -2.23 7.06 12.41
CA GLY A 67 -3.00 8.08 13.11
C GLY A 67 -3.35 9.27 12.21
N ALA A 68 -2.37 10.14 11.95
CA ALA A 68 -2.59 11.37 11.21
C ALA A 68 -1.53 11.56 10.11
N LEU A 69 -1.94 12.23 9.03
CA LEU A 69 -1.04 12.77 8.03
C LEU A 69 -0.49 14.12 8.49
N LEU A 70 0.81 14.32 8.37
CA LEU A 70 1.38 15.67 8.40
C LEU A 70 1.24 16.28 7.00
N ARG A 71 1.33 17.62 6.89
CA ARG A 71 1.28 18.38 5.62
C ARG A 71 2.52 18.17 4.71
N CYS A 72 3.09 16.98 4.75
CA CYS A 72 4.09 16.46 3.85
C CYS A 72 3.43 16.12 2.51
N GLY A 73 3.93 16.64 1.38
CA GLY A 73 3.54 16.15 0.05
C GLY A 73 3.86 14.66 -0.16
N TYR A 74 3.45 14.08 -1.28
CA TYR A 74 3.63 12.64 -1.54
C TYR A 74 4.94 12.35 -2.28
N ASP A 75 5.52 11.18 -2.04
CA ASP A 75 6.66 10.63 -2.79
C ASP A 75 6.16 9.81 -3.99
N TYR A 76 5.15 8.96 -3.76
CA TYR A 76 4.48 8.18 -4.79
C TYR A 76 2.97 8.36 -4.73
N GLN A 77 2.34 8.35 -5.89
CA GLN A 77 0.91 8.17 -6.06
C GLN A 77 0.68 6.89 -6.85
N ILE A 78 -0.02 5.93 -6.26
CA ILE A 78 -0.42 4.69 -6.91
C ILE A 78 -1.89 4.81 -7.28
N VAL A 79 -2.23 4.51 -8.52
CA VAL A 79 -3.60 4.45 -9.00
C VAL A 79 -3.93 3.00 -9.31
N PHE A 80 -4.83 2.41 -8.53
CA PHE A 80 -5.42 1.10 -8.81
C PHE A 80 -6.67 1.28 -9.67
N THR A 81 -6.74 0.60 -10.80
CA THR A 81 -7.87 0.55 -11.71
C THR A 81 -8.33 -0.88 -11.84
N ASN A 82 -9.62 -1.13 -11.67
CA ASN A 82 -10.21 -2.45 -11.78
C ASN A 82 -11.65 -2.35 -12.31
N GLY A 83 -11.81 -2.43 -13.63
CA GLY A 83 -13.08 -2.06 -14.27
C GLY A 83 -13.34 -0.57 -14.08
N ASP A 84 -14.51 -0.23 -13.56
CA ASP A 84 -14.91 1.16 -13.25
C ASP A 84 -14.35 1.69 -11.92
N VAL A 85 -13.73 0.81 -11.13
CA VAL A 85 -13.18 1.17 -9.82
C VAL A 85 -11.82 1.82 -10.01
N ASN A 86 -11.68 3.07 -9.55
CA ASN A 86 -10.41 3.79 -9.51
C ASN A 86 -10.11 4.21 -8.07
N ILE A 87 -9.01 3.70 -7.51
CA ILE A 87 -8.65 3.89 -6.11
C ILE A 87 -7.23 4.43 -6.01
N PRO A 88 -7.08 5.70 -5.57
CA PRO A 88 -5.78 6.29 -5.35
C PRO A 88 -5.19 5.85 -4.01
N ILE A 89 -3.88 5.68 -4.01
CA ILE A 89 -3.07 5.38 -2.84
C ILE A 89 -1.89 6.35 -2.83
N SER A 90 -1.79 7.18 -1.80
CA SER A 90 -0.73 8.18 -1.69
C SER A 90 0.29 7.77 -0.64
N ILE A 91 1.58 7.87 -0.95
CA ILE A 91 2.66 7.43 -0.05
C ILE A 91 3.58 8.61 0.25
N CYS A 92 3.78 8.95 1.53
CA CYS A 92 4.80 9.91 1.97
C CYS A 92 5.84 9.19 2.85
N PHE A 93 7.08 9.15 2.39
CA PHE A 93 8.19 8.50 3.10
C PHE A 93 8.66 9.29 4.33
N MET A 94 8.50 10.62 4.30
CA MET A 94 8.83 11.49 5.43
C MET A 94 7.89 11.25 6.62
N CYS A 95 6.58 11.19 6.37
CA CYS A 95 5.54 10.85 7.35
C CYS A 95 5.46 9.37 7.68
N LYS A 96 6.19 8.52 6.92
CA LYS A 96 6.09 7.06 7.05
C LYS A 96 4.63 6.59 6.93
N SER A 97 3.91 7.18 5.98
CA SER A 97 2.46 6.98 5.82
C SER A 97 2.08 6.54 4.40
N LEU A 98 1.05 5.70 4.34
CA LEU A 98 0.33 5.33 3.14
C LEU A 98 -1.15 5.68 3.36
N VAL A 99 -1.74 6.41 2.42
CA VAL A 99 -3.14 6.85 2.47
C VAL A 99 -3.89 6.10 1.41
N PHE A 100 -4.89 5.34 1.83
CA PHE A 100 -5.70 4.53 0.95
C PHE A 100 -7.07 5.17 0.75
N ASN A 101 -7.47 5.34 -0.52
CA ASN A 101 -8.77 5.87 -0.89
C ASN A 101 -9.10 7.21 -0.19
N HIS A 102 -8.08 8.04 0.06
CA HIS A 102 -8.16 9.31 0.82
C HIS A 102 -8.77 9.22 2.23
N LYS A 103 -8.98 8.02 2.77
CA LYS A 103 -9.71 7.81 4.03
C LYS A 103 -8.84 7.18 5.10
N THR A 104 -8.15 6.10 4.75
CA THR A 104 -7.45 5.29 5.75
C THR A 104 -5.96 5.51 5.67
N VAL A 105 -5.36 5.89 6.80
CA VAL A 105 -3.91 6.08 6.92
C VAL A 105 -3.30 4.80 7.49
N TYR A 106 -2.19 4.39 6.92
CA TYR A 106 -1.39 3.24 7.34
C TYR A 106 0.05 3.66 7.60
N LYS A 107 0.71 3.01 8.55
CA LYS A 107 2.15 3.17 8.79
C LYS A 107 2.93 2.34 7.77
N THR A 108 3.94 2.96 7.17
CA THR A 108 4.82 2.31 6.20
C THR A 108 6.26 2.81 6.33
N SER A 109 7.18 2.22 5.58
CA SER A 109 8.55 2.73 5.47
C SER A 109 8.98 2.77 4.00
N LYS A 110 9.92 3.67 3.69
CA LYS A 110 10.53 3.76 2.36
C LYS A 110 11.06 2.40 1.89
N ARG A 111 11.76 1.66 2.77
CA ARG A 111 12.31 0.34 2.44
C ARG A 111 11.20 -0.66 2.10
N GLN A 112 10.12 -0.70 2.89
CA GLN A 112 9.02 -1.63 2.67
C GLN A 112 8.31 -1.35 1.35
N ILE A 113 7.93 -0.09 1.06
CA ILE A 113 7.25 0.26 -0.19
C ILE A 113 8.13 -0.01 -1.41
N LEU A 114 9.39 0.39 -1.37
CA LEU A 114 10.29 0.16 -2.51
C LEU A 114 10.53 -1.33 -2.77
N ALA A 115 10.54 -2.17 -1.72
CA ALA A 115 10.61 -3.62 -1.89
C ALA A 115 9.36 -4.16 -2.60
N LEU A 116 8.17 -3.79 -2.11
CA LEU A 116 6.89 -4.21 -2.72
C LEU A 116 6.77 -3.74 -4.17
N LEU A 117 7.12 -2.49 -4.47
CA LEU A 117 7.09 -1.97 -5.84
C LEU A 117 8.04 -2.75 -6.76
N LYS A 118 9.26 -3.05 -6.32
CA LYS A 118 10.23 -3.80 -7.13
C LYS A 118 9.87 -5.27 -7.32
N GLU A 119 9.19 -5.86 -6.35
CA GLU A 119 8.79 -7.27 -6.38
C GLU A 119 7.54 -7.47 -7.25
N ASP A 120 6.53 -6.62 -7.07
CA ASP A 120 5.22 -6.83 -7.70
C ASP A 120 5.12 -6.17 -9.09
N PHE A 121 5.82 -5.05 -9.32
CA PHE A 121 5.66 -4.20 -10.50
C PHE A 121 6.87 -4.23 -11.44
N SER A 122 6.65 -3.81 -12.69
CA SER A 122 7.71 -3.55 -13.67
C SER A 122 8.04 -2.06 -13.73
N PRO A 123 9.32 -1.65 -13.77
CA PRO A 123 9.69 -0.26 -13.95
C PRO A 123 9.30 0.23 -15.36
N ILE A 124 8.96 1.52 -15.46
CA ILE A 124 8.64 2.25 -16.70
C ILE A 124 9.36 3.60 -16.73
#